data_AF-A0A350MPA2-F1
#
_entry.id   AF-A0A350MPA2-F1
#
_cell.length_a   1.000
_cell.length_b   1.000
_cell.length_c   1.000
_cell.angle_alpha   90.00
_cell.angle_beta   90.00
_cell.angle_gamma   90.00
#
_symmetry.space_group_name_H-M   'P 1'
#
loop_
_entity.id
_entity.type
_entity.pdbx_description
1 polymer ?
#
loop_
_entity_poly.entity_id
_entity_poly.type
_entity_poly.pdbx_seq_one_letter_code
_entity_poly.pdbx_strand_id
1 'polypeptide(L)'
;MLLRTGDICGACDIATRASILKVLLEYDVPIVLYGTSPLEDNSFVPDSIEDIGRFKYVLKRPGEVNDKEIKEFTIYPWLNDLILSFNKLVGIYPREVRPLFYIKNPSDKEMGEIISKELKWRDDGREYSRHLDCIAEPFTNYIRNRIYGYERRICQYSNMVRNDEISRAHALELYENDKIDQPPENYIEILNYLGLNKKDLDQILSYRPLMYEDYLSRMNRIYQWLAKFKRFL
;
A
#
# COMPACT_ATOMS: atom_id res chain seq x y z
N MET A 1 7.08 11.36 -6.07
CA MET A 1 6.58 10.93 -4.75
C MET A 1 7.69 10.47 -3.83
N LEU A 2 8.44 9.41 -4.18
CA LEU A 2 9.53 8.88 -3.35
C LEU A 2 10.55 9.94 -2.91
N LEU A 3 11.11 10.70 -3.85
CA LEU A 3 12.04 11.83 -3.63
C LEU A 3 11.53 12.99 -2.75
N ARG A 4 10.33 12.90 -2.22
CA ARG A 4 9.69 13.96 -1.42
C ARG A 4 9.14 13.44 -0.11
N THR A 5 8.69 12.19 -0.11
CA THR A 5 7.93 11.60 1.01
C THR A 5 8.58 10.34 1.56
N GLY A 6 9.50 9.73 0.82
CA GLY A 6 9.97 8.38 1.09
C GLY A 6 8.93 7.29 0.80
N ASP A 7 7.82 7.63 0.16
CA ASP A 7 6.76 6.67 -0.17
C ASP A 7 6.59 6.48 -1.69
N ILE A 8 6.55 5.21 -2.09
CA ILE A 8 6.25 4.76 -3.46
C ILE A 8 4.83 4.18 -3.51
N CYS A 9 4.42 3.48 -2.44
CA CYS A 9 3.19 2.70 -2.43
C CYS A 9 1.95 3.56 -2.65
N GLY A 10 1.86 4.75 -2.05
CA GLY A 10 0.72 5.63 -2.23
C GLY A 10 0.48 6.03 -3.68
N ALA A 11 1.55 6.28 -4.44
CA ALA A 11 1.44 6.56 -5.87
C ALA A 11 0.94 5.31 -6.65
N CYS A 12 1.49 4.14 -6.32
CA CYS A 12 1.07 2.86 -6.90
C CYS A 12 -0.40 2.55 -6.63
N ASP A 13 -0.85 2.74 -5.39
CA ASP A 13 -2.21 2.47 -4.94
C ASP A 13 -3.20 3.43 -5.60
N ILE A 14 -2.87 4.73 -5.70
CA ILE A 14 -3.67 5.72 -6.45
C ILE A 14 -3.84 5.28 -7.90
N ALA A 15 -2.75 4.93 -8.59
CA ALA A 15 -2.78 4.53 -10.00
C ALA A 15 -3.57 3.22 -10.20
N THR A 16 -3.36 2.24 -9.33
CA THR A 16 -4.04 0.94 -9.37
C THR A 16 -5.53 1.10 -9.16
N ARG A 17 -5.95 1.83 -8.12
CA ARG A 17 -7.36 2.08 -7.82
C ARG A 17 -8.06 2.82 -8.95
N ALA A 18 -7.40 3.85 -9.49
CA ALA A 18 -7.94 4.63 -10.60
C ALA A 18 -8.06 3.80 -11.89
N SER A 19 -7.08 2.95 -12.19
CA SER A 19 -7.07 2.08 -13.36
C SER A 19 -8.15 1.00 -13.28
N ILE A 20 -8.29 0.35 -12.11
CA ILE A 20 -9.37 -0.60 -11.87
C ILE A 20 -10.72 0.08 -12.08
N LEU A 21 -10.96 1.23 -11.43
CA LEU A 21 -12.23 1.95 -11.58
C LEU A 21 -12.52 2.32 -13.03
N LYS A 22 -11.52 2.78 -13.78
CA LYS A 22 -11.67 3.11 -15.20
C LYS A 22 -12.11 1.91 -16.02
N VAL A 23 -11.42 0.77 -15.89
CA VAL A 23 -11.76 -0.46 -16.61
C VAL A 23 -13.17 -0.92 -16.24
N LEU A 24 -13.54 -0.90 -14.96
CA LEU A 24 -14.88 -1.33 -14.56
C LEU A 24 -15.99 -0.46 -15.18
N LEU A 25 -15.76 0.85 -15.31
CA LEU A 25 -16.73 1.76 -15.93
C LEU A 25 -16.77 1.65 -17.45
N GLU A 26 -15.62 1.45 -18.11
CA GLU A 26 -15.57 1.30 -19.58
C GLU A 26 -16.22 0.01 -20.07
N TYR A 27 -16.24 -1.04 -19.24
CA TYR A 27 -16.79 -2.34 -19.57
C TYR A 27 -18.11 -2.66 -18.84
N ASP A 28 -18.75 -1.66 -18.22
CA ASP A 28 -20.01 -1.80 -17.48
C ASP A 28 -19.99 -2.96 -16.46
N VAL A 29 -18.85 -3.17 -15.80
CA VAL A 29 -18.68 -4.24 -14.82
C VAL A 29 -19.39 -3.86 -13.52
N PRO A 30 -20.43 -4.60 -13.07
CA PRO A 30 -21.24 -4.18 -11.93
C PRO A 30 -20.59 -4.48 -10.57
N ILE A 31 -19.69 -5.47 -10.54
CA ILE A 31 -19.06 -5.99 -9.31
C ILE A 31 -17.58 -6.27 -9.59
N VAL A 32 -16.72 -5.82 -8.69
CA VAL A 32 -15.29 -6.16 -8.66
C VAL A 32 -14.97 -6.95 -7.40
N LEU A 33 -14.13 -7.97 -7.57
CA LEU A 33 -13.62 -8.78 -6.47
C LEU A 33 -12.22 -8.30 -6.10
N TYR A 34 -12.01 -7.98 -4.82
CA TYR A 34 -10.71 -7.66 -4.26
C TYR A 34 -10.19 -8.82 -3.41
N GLY A 35 -8.92 -9.16 -3.59
CA GLY A 35 -8.22 -10.21 -2.85
C GLY A 35 -7.66 -9.78 -1.49
N THR A 36 -8.19 -8.72 -0.87
CA THR A 36 -7.71 -8.24 0.43
C THR A 36 -8.31 -9.04 1.57
N SER A 37 -7.48 -9.36 2.56
CA SER A 37 -7.83 -10.17 3.73
C SER A 37 -7.86 -9.32 5.01
N PRO A 38 -8.74 -9.63 5.99
CA PRO A 38 -8.68 -9.01 7.32
C PRO A 38 -7.32 -9.23 8.03
N LEU A 39 -6.51 -10.20 7.58
CA LEU A 39 -5.17 -10.45 8.11
C LEU A 39 -4.14 -9.35 7.74
N GLU A 40 -4.50 -8.42 6.86
CA GLU A 40 -3.63 -7.34 6.37
C GLU A 40 -3.93 -5.96 6.98
N ASP A 41 -5.02 -5.83 7.76
CA ASP A 41 -5.55 -4.54 8.23
C ASP A 41 -4.60 -3.74 9.16
N ASN A 42 -3.52 -4.34 9.67
CA ASN A 42 -2.59 -3.71 10.64
C ASN A 42 -1.25 -3.26 10.05
N SER A 43 -1.05 -3.34 8.73
CA SER A 43 0.22 -3.02 8.07
C SER A 43 0.31 -1.59 7.52
N PHE A 44 -0.66 -0.73 7.85
CA PHE A 44 -0.74 0.64 7.32
C PHE A 44 0.04 1.62 8.20
N VAL A 45 0.82 2.50 7.56
CA VAL A 45 1.43 3.67 8.19
C VAL A 45 0.35 4.73 8.48
N PRO A 46 0.57 5.67 9.42
CA PRO A 46 -0.48 6.57 9.88
C PRO A 46 -0.82 7.64 8.84
N ASP A 47 0.12 7.89 7.92
CA ASP A 47 -0.09 8.78 6.79
C ASP A 47 -1.02 8.14 5.75
N SER A 48 -2.08 8.86 5.37
CA SER A 48 -2.94 8.46 4.24
C SER A 48 -2.17 8.62 2.93
N ILE A 49 -1.51 7.53 2.53
CA ILE A 49 -0.70 7.45 1.31
C ILE A 49 -1.55 7.55 0.02
N GLU A 50 -2.85 7.28 0.08
CA GLU A 50 -3.77 7.28 -1.07
C GLU A 50 -4.54 8.60 -1.28
N ASP A 51 -4.31 9.62 -0.46
CA ASP A 51 -5.06 10.88 -0.56
C ASP A 51 -4.66 11.68 -1.81
N ILE A 52 -5.55 11.77 -2.80
CA ILE A 52 -5.31 12.52 -4.05
C ILE A 52 -5.01 14.01 -3.78
N GLY A 53 -5.59 14.61 -2.74
CA GLY A 53 -5.34 16.00 -2.37
C GLY A 53 -3.88 16.23 -1.95
N ARG A 54 -3.41 15.41 -1.01
CA ARG A 54 -2.03 15.35 -0.53
C ARG A 54 -1.06 15.00 -1.66
N PHE A 55 -1.39 14.01 -2.48
CA PHE A 55 -0.59 13.62 -3.65
C PHE A 55 -0.35 14.81 -4.59
N LYS A 56 -1.41 15.55 -4.95
CA LYS A 56 -1.29 16.77 -5.75
C LYS A 56 -0.46 17.83 -5.06
N TYR A 57 -0.62 18.03 -3.76
CA TYR A 57 0.16 19.00 -3.01
C TYR A 57 1.67 18.67 -3.06
N VAL A 58 2.03 17.40 -2.84
CA VAL A 58 3.42 16.93 -2.90
C VAL A 58 4.03 17.13 -4.28
N LEU A 59 3.26 16.92 -5.35
CA LEU A 59 3.74 17.04 -6.73
C LEU A 59 3.70 18.46 -7.31
N LYS A 60 2.87 19.36 -6.78
CA LYS A 60 2.78 20.75 -7.23
C LYS A 60 4.02 21.55 -6.80
N ARG A 61 5.13 21.36 -7.51
CA ARG A 61 6.29 22.25 -7.45
C ARG A 61 6.63 22.78 -8.84
N PRO A 62 7.01 24.07 -8.95
CA PRO A 62 7.38 24.66 -10.24
C PRO A 62 8.52 23.87 -10.90
N GLY A 63 8.31 23.45 -12.15
CA GLY A 63 9.37 22.91 -13.02
C GLY A 63 9.62 21.41 -12.97
N GLU A 64 8.90 20.63 -12.15
CA GLU A 64 9.12 19.18 -12.05
C GLU A 64 7.99 18.34 -12.69
N VAL A 65 6.75 18.60 -12.30
CA VAL A 65 5.56 17.91 -12.83
C VAL A 65 4.49 18.95 -13.09
N ASN A 66 3.95 19.00 -14.30
CA ASN A 66 2.91 19.95 -14.66
C ASN A 66 1.51 19.44 -14.27
N ASP A 67 0.54 20.35 -14.20
CA ASP A 67 -0.84 20.00 -13.80
C ASP A 67 -1.52 19.00 -14.74
N LYS A 68 -1.10 18.95 -16.02
CA LYS A 68 -1.62 18.00 -17.00
C LYS A 68 -1.13 16.58 -16.68
N GLU A 69 0.15 16.39 -16.40
CA GLU A 69 0.73 15.09 -16.01
C GLU A 69 0.09 14.55 -14.73
N ILE A 70 -0.14 15.42 -13.72
CA ILE A 70 -0.82 15.02 -12.49
C ILE A 70 -2.26 14.58 -12.76
N LYS A 71 -2.97 15.30 -13.65
CA LYS A 71 -4.34 14.95 -14.04
C LYS A 71 -4.39 13.63 -14.82
N GLU A 72 -3.45 13.41 -15.73
CA GLU A 72 -3.34 12.17 -16.51
C GLU A 72 -3.02 10.97 -15.60
N PHE A 73 -2.09 11.11 -14.66
CA PHE A 73 -1.73 10.06 -13.71
C PHE A 73 -2.90 9.68 -12.79
N THR A 74 -3.63 10.66 -12.26
CA THR A 74 -4.70 10.39 -11.29
C THR A 74 -5.96 9.82 -11.91
N ILE A 75 -6.16 9.97 -13.23
CA ILE A 75 -7.36 9.60 -14.04
C ILE A 75 -8.64 10.31 -13.55
N TYR A 76 -8.97 10.19 -12.27
CA TYR A 76 -10.07 10.83 -11.55
C TYR A 76 -9.53 11.81 -10.48
N PRO A 77 -9.07 13.01 -10.88
CA PRO A 77 -8.40 13.94 -9.97
C PRO A 77 -9.29 14.48 -8.85
N TRP A 78 -10.62 14.39 -8.95
CA TRP A 78 -11.56 14.82 -7.91
C TRP A 78 -11.99 13.69 -6.98
N LEU A 79 -11.58 12.45 -7.24
CA LEU A 79 -12.01 11.30 -6.47
C LEU A 79 -11.48 11.39 -5.03
N ASN A 80 -12.38 11.19 -4.08
CA ASN A 80 -12.07 11.06 -2.66
C ASN A 80 -12.98 9.99 -2.08
N ASP A 81 -12.70 9.55 -0.86
CA ASP A 81 -13.35 8.37 -0.29
C ASP A 81 -14.85 8.59 -0.05
N LEU A 82 -15.26 9.83 0.22
CA LEU A 82 -16.68 10.17 0.36
C LEU A 82 -17.42 10.07 -0.99
N ILE A 83 -16.88 10.68 -2.05
CA ILE A 83 -17.47 10.62 -3.39
C ILE A 83 -17.50 9.17 -3.89
N LEU A 84 -16.41 8.44 -3.71
CA LEU A 84 -16.31 7.03 -4.07
C LEU A 84 -17.39 6.20 -3.35
N SER A 85 -17.53 6.38 -2.04
CA SER A 85 -18.50 5.66 -1.22
C SER A 85 -19.94 6.00 -1.59
N PHE A 86 -20.25 7.28 -1.83
CA PHE A 86 -21.57 7.71 -2.25
C PHE A 86 -21.93 7.14 -3.63
N ASN A 87 -21.02 7.25 -4.61
CA ASN A 87 -21.25 6.77 -5.97
C ASN A 87 -21.43 5.24 -6.01
N LYS A 88 -20.73 4.48 -5.16
CA LYS A 88 -20.97 3.04 -4.98
C LYS A 88 -22.36 2.75 -4.41
N LEU A 89 -22.81 3.54 -3.44
CA LEU A 89 -24.12 3.38 -2.80
C LEU A 89 -25.27 3.60 -3.79
N VAL A 90 -25.18 4.65 -4.61
CA VAL A 90 -26.22 4.99 -5.60
C VAL A 90 -26.09 4.22 -6.92
N GLY A 91 -25.12 3.31 -7.03
CA GLY A 91 -24.93 2.45 -8.19
C GLY A 91 -24.29 3.12 -9.40
N ILE A 92 -23.70 4.31 -9.25
CA ILE A 92 -22.87 4.94 -10.31
C ILE A 92 -21.55 4.19 -10.46
N TYR A 93 -20.98 3.74 -9.34
CA TYR A 93 -19.74 2.96 -9.35
C TYR A 93 -20.00 1.49 -8.98
N PRO A 94 -19.21 0.57 -9.57
CA PRO A 94 -19.28 -0.86 -9.28
C PRO A 94 -19.19 -1.15 -7.78
N ARG A 95 -19.88 -2.20 -7.34
CA ARG A 95 -19.77 -2.68 -5.97
C ARG A 95 -18.47 -3.46 -5.79
N GLU A 96 -17.82 -3.25 -4.67
CA GLU A 96 -16.63 -4.00 -4.30
C GLU A 96 -17.01 -5.11 -3.33
N VAL A 97 -16.55 -6.32 -3.63
CA VAL A 97 -16.69 -7.47 -2.74
C VAL A 97 -15.30 -7.96 -2.38
N ARG A 98 -15.09 -8.26 -1.10
CA ARG A 98 -13.83 -8.81 -0.57
C ARG A 98 -14.12 -10.20 -0.02
N PRO A 99 -14.06 -11.26 -0.84
CA PRO A 99 -14.49 -12.60 -0.43
C PRO A 99 -13.75 -13.12 0.81
N LEU A 100 -12.49 -12.74 0.99
CA LEU A 100 -11.65 -13.14 2.12
C LEU A 100 -12.14 -12.60 3.49
N PHE A 101 -13.07 -11.65 3.51
CA PHE A 101 -13.73 -11.21 4.75
C PHE A 101 -14.87 -12.13 5.20
N TYR A 102 -15.30 -13.07 4.36
CA TYR A 102 -16.47 -13.92 4.59
C TYR A 102 -16.14 -15.41 4.71
N ILE A 103 -14.87 -15.78 4.66
CA ILE A 103 -14.40 -17.16 4.78
C ILE A 103 -13.39 -17.30 5.90
N LYS A 104 -13.15 -18.53 6.34
CA LYS A 104 -11.96 -18.85 7.13
C LYS A 104 -10.75 -18.76 6.19
N ASN A 105 -9.93 -17.74 6.38
CA ASN A 105 -8.75 -17.55 5.54
C ASN A 105 -7.72 -18.65 5.80
N PRO A 106 -7.00 -19.11 4.76
CA PRO A 106 -5.78 -19.88 4.96
C PRO A 106 -4.75 -19.01 5.68
N SER A 107 -3.82 -19.66 6.38
CA SER A 107 -2.60 -19.03 6.89
C SER A 107 -1.75 -18.47 5.74
N ASP A 108 -0.83 -17.57 6.05
CA ASP A 108 0.06 -16.97 5.04
C ASP A 108 0.83 -18.06 4.25
N LYS A 109 1.25 -19.14 4.94
CA LYS A 109 1.95 -20.28 4.31
C LYS A 109 1.05 -21.08 3.38
N GLU A 110 -0.16 -21.40 3.83
CA GLU A 110 -1.15 -22.11 2.99
C GLU A 110 -1.51 -21.29 1.75
N MET A 111 -1.67 -19.96 1.89
CA MET A 111 -1.90 -19.08 0.74
C MET A 111 -0.74 -19.14 -0.27
N GLY A 112 0.50 -19.06 0.19
CA GLY A 112 1.69 -19.19 -0.66
C GLY A 112 1.75 -20.53 -1.39
N GLU A 113 1.46 -21.63 -0.69
CA GLU A 113 1.43 -22.99 -1.27
C GLU A 113 0.32 -23.14 -2.32
N ILE A 114 -0.89 -22.62 -2.07
CA ILE A 114 -2.00 -22.62 -3.02
C ILE A 114 -1.62 -21.83 -4.27
N ILE A 115 -1.10 -20.61 -4.11
CA ILE A 115 -0.72 -19.74 -5.24
C ILE A 115 0.38 -20.41 -6.07
N SER A 116 1.41 -20.98 -5.42
CA SER A 116 2.48 -21.66 -6.12
C SER A 116 1.98 -22.88 -6.88
N LYS A 117 1.11 -23.68 -6.28
CA LYS A 117 0.54 -24.88 -6.91
C LYS A 117 -0.39 -24.55 -8.08
N GLU A 118 -1.34 -23.64 -7.89
CA GLU A 118 -2.41 -23.39 -8.85
C GLU A 118 -1.97 -22.44 -9.98
N LEU A 119 -1.13 -21.45 -9.68
CA LEU A 119 -0.68 -20.45 -10.65
C LEU A 119 0.74 -20.71 -11.16
N LYS A 120 1.44 -21.73 -10.64
CA LYS A 120 2.87 -21.99 -10.91
C LYS A 120 3.75 -20.80 -10.58
N TRP A 121 3.32 -19.98 -9.62
CA TRP A 121 4.07 -18.82 -9.16
C TRP A 121 5.30 -19.26 -8.37
N ARG A 122 6.40 -18.54 -8.53
CA ARG A 122 7.66 -18.77 -7.80
C ARG A 122 7.92 -17.58 -6.90
N ASP A 123 8.02 -17.83 -5.61
CA ASP A 123 8.34 -16.83 -4.61
C ASP A 123 9.86 -16.54 -4.56
N ASP A 124 10.25 -15.49 -3.85
CA ASP A 124 11.63 -15.07 -3.54
C ASP A 124 12.37 -16.04 -2.60
N GLY A 125 11.76 -17.17 -2.26
CA GLY A 125 12.33 -18.25 -1.47
C GLY A 125 12.18 -18.08 0.03
N ARG A 126 11.45 -17.06 0.50
CA ARG A 126 11.10 -16.92 1.91
C ARG A 126 10.03 -17.93 2.33
N GLU A 127 10.01 -18.25 3.62
CA GLU A 127 8.99 -19.14 4.18
C GLU A 127 7.61 -18.47 4.25
N TYR A 128 7.59 -17.17 4.53
CA TYR A 128 6.39 -16.34 4.56
C TYR A 128 6.69 -15.04 3.81
N SER A 129 5.87 -14.74 2.81
CA SER A 129 6.04 -13.54 2.00
C SER A 129 4.68 -12.94 1.66
N ARG A 130 4.57 -11.62 1.83
CA ARG A 130 3.43 -10.80 1.41
C ARG A 130 3.92 -9.89 0.30
N HIS A 131 3.01 -9.48 -0.59
CA HIS A 131 3.36 -8.69 -1.78
C HIS A 131 4.42 -9.36 -2.68
N LEU A 132 4.27 -10.67 -2.87
CA LEU A 132 5.05 -11.55 -3.77
C LEU A 132 5.23 -11.00 -5.20
N ASP A 133 4.33 -10.11 -5.59
CA ASP A 133 4.21 -9.48 -6.90
C ASP A 133 4.96 -8.15 -7.01
N CYS A 134 5.54 -7.63 -5.92
CA CYS A 134 6.12 -6.30 -5.87
C CYS A 134 7.63 -6.31 -5.64
N ILE A 135 8.40 -6.07 -6.71
CA ILE A 135 9.87 -5.94 -6.64
C ILE A 135 10.35 -4.83 -5.70
N ALA A 136 9.52 -3.80 -5.48
CA ALA A 136 9.87 -2.68 -4.62
C ALA A 136 9.60 -2.95 -3.14
N GLU A 137 8.94 -4.06 -2.79
CA GLU A 137 8.49 -4.31 -1.41
C GLU A 137 9.63 -4.30 -0.39
N PRO A 138 10.76 -5.03 -0.59
CA PRO A 138 11.89 -4.98 0.35
C PRO A 138 12.45 -3.56 0.52
N PHE A 139 12.55 -2.81 -0.58
CA PHE A 139 13.06 -1.44 -0.58
C PHE A 139 12.14 -0.47 0.16
N THR A 140 10.82 -0.61 -0.03
CA THR A 140 9.84 0.21 0.69
C THR A 140 9.81 -0.12 2.18
N ASN A 141 9.98 -1.38 2.57
CA ASN A 141 10.07 -1.78 3.97
C ASN A 141 11.33 -1.19 4.62
N TYR A 142 12.49 -1.22 3.94
CA TYR A 142 13.72 -0.56 4.39
C TYR A 142 13.50 0.95 4.64
N ILE A 143 12.94 1.68 3.66
CA ILE A 143 12.69 3.11 3.82
C ILE A 143 11.70 3.39 4.97
N ARG A 144 10.63 2.61 5.07
CA ARG A 144 9.61 2.78 6.11
C ARG A 144 10.17 2.56 7.51
N ASN A 145 10.95 1.49 7.69
CA ASN A 145 11.62 1.23 8.96
C ASN A 145 12.50 2.43 9.35
N ARG A 146 13.26 2.99 8.40
CA ARG A 146 14.15 4.13 8.66
C ARG A 146 13.42 5.44 8.97
N ILE A 147 12.28 5.70 8.35
CA ILE A 147 11.49 6.92 8.58
C ILE A 147 10.63 6.78 9.83
N TYR A 148 9.86 5.70 9.96
CA TYR A 148 8.81 5.52 10.96
C TYR A 148 9.22 4.66 12.17
N GLY A 149 10.33 3.93 12.08
CA GLY A 149 10.76 2.97 13.11
C GLY A 149 10.05 1.61 13.03
N TYR A 150 9.22 1.39 12.01
CA TYR A 150 8.56 0.11 11.74
C TYR A 150 8.14 0.02 10.27
N GLU A 151 7.85 -1.20 9.81
CA GLU A 151 7.48 -1.51 8.44
C GLU A 151 6.41 -2.61 8.38
N ARG A 152 6.00 -3.03 7.18
CA ARG A 152 4.88 -3.96 7.04
C ARG A 152 5.18 -5.36 7.62
N ARG A 153 6.45 -5.75 7.64
CA ARG A 153 6.88 -7.10 8.04
C ARG A 153 6.73 -7.36 9.52
N ILE A 154 7.16 -6.44 10.38
CA ILE A 154 6.94 -6.59 11.82
C ILE A 154 5.44 -6.64 12.16
N CYS A 155 4.60 -5.89 11.43
CA CYS A 155 3.14 -5.96 11.55
C CYS A 155 2.57 -7.33 11.11
N GLN A 156 3.07 -7.87 9.99
CA GLN A 156 2.70 -9.21 9.52
C GLN A 156 3.05 -10.28 10.56
N TYR A 157 4.31 -10.34 11.01
CA TYR A 157 4.73 -11.33 11.99
C TYR A 157 3.94 -11.20 13.31
N SER A 158 3.62 -9.98 13.73
CA SER A 158 2.73 -9.74 14.87
C SER A 158 1.32 -10.30 14.66
N ASN A 159 0.76 -10.19 13.44
CA ASN A 159 -0.54 -10.79 13.12
C ASN A 159 -0.46 -12.33 13.16
N MET A 160 0.56 -12.92 12.56
CA MET A 160 0.74 -14.37 12.52
C MET A 160 0.90 -14.97 13.93
N VAL A 161 1.63 -14.30 14.82
CA VAL A 161 1.74 -14.71 16.23
C VAL A 161 0.38 -14.64 16.94
N ARG A 162 -0.42 -13.59 16.69
CA ARG A 162 -1.75 -13.45 17.29
C ARG A 162 -2.78 -14.46 16.77
N ASN A 163 -2.54 -15.01 15.59
CA ASN A 163 -3.39 -16.03 14.96
C ASN A 163 -2.92 -17.46 15.26
N ASP A 164 -1.91 -17.65 16.11
CA ASP A 164 -1.28 -18.94 16.39
C ASP A 164 -0.69 -19.63 15.14
N GLU A 165 -0.32 -18.86 14.10
CA GLU A 165 0.32 -19.38 12.88
C GLU A 165 1.80 -19.68 13.12
N ILE A 166 2.50 -18.83 13.89
CA ILE A 166 3.90 -19.02 14.29
C ILE A 166 4.10 -18.63 15.75
N SER A 167 5.14 -19.22 16.37
CA SER A 167 5.55 -18.80 17.71
C SER A 167 6.23 -17.43 17.68
N ARG A 168 6.17 -16.68 18.80
CA ARG A 168 6.91 -15.43 18.96
C ARG A 168 8.42 -15.59 18.73
N ALA A 169 9.00 -16.70 19.18
CA ALA A 169 10.43 -16.96 19.02
C ALA A 169 10.80 -17.09 17.53
N HIS A 170 10.01 -17.84 16.77
CA HIS A 170 10.21 -17.99 15.33
C HIS A 170 9.95 -16.69 14.56
N ALA A 171 8.94 -15.91 14.96
CA ALA A 171 8.69 -14.59 14.39
C ALA A 171 9.90 -13.63 14.53
N LEU A 172 10.58 -13.66 15.68
CA LEU A 172 11.79 -12.86 15.90
C LEU A 172 12.96 -13.35 15.06
N GLU A 173 13.13 -14.66 14.93
CA GLU A 173 14.14 -15.26 14.05
C GLU A 173 13.94 -14.84 12.58
N LEU A 174 12.71 -14.91 12.07
CA LEU A 174 12.37 -14.47 10.71
C LEU A 174 12.67 -12.97 10.52
N TYR A 175 12.30 -12.14 11.50
CA TYR A 175 12.54 -10.71 11.46
C TYR A 175 14.03 -10.34 11.48
N GLU A 176 14.85 -11.03 12.28
CA GLU A 176 16.30 -10.86 12.30
C GLU A 176 16.93 -11.27 10.95
N ASN A 177 16.43 -12.34 10.34
CA ASN A 177 16.88 -12.82 9.04
C ASN A 177 16.57 -11.85 7.89
N ASP A 178 15.50 -11.07 7.99
CA ASP A 178 15.15 -10.06 6.98
C ASP A 178 16.12 -8.87 6.92
N LYS A 179 16.97 -8.68 7.94
CA LYS A 179 18.01 -7.63 8.01
C LYS A 179 17.51 -6.23 7.61
N ILE A 180 16.33 -5.85 8.12
CA ILE A 180 15.62 -4.65 7.66
C ILE A 180 16.39 -3.34 7.83
N ASP A 181 17.35 -3.28 8.75
CA ASP A 181 18.20 -2.09 8.97
C ASP A 181 19.21 -1.86 7.83
N GLN A 182 19.40 -2.84 6.95
CA GLN A 182 20.33 -2.81 5.83
C GLN A 182 19.57 -2.63 4.51
N PRO A 183 20.16 -1.95 3.51
CA PRO A 183 19.58 -1.89 2.17
C PRO A 183 19.37 -3.33 1.63
N PRO A 184 18.19 -3.65 1.06
CA PRO A 184 17.91 -4.98 0.53
C PRO A 184 18.75 -5.25 -0.72
N GLU A 185 18.99 -6.51 -1.07
CA GLU A 185 19.89 -6.89 -2.17
C GLU A 185 19.58 -6.21 -3.51
N ASN A 186 18.29 -6.02 -3.81
CA ASN A 186 17.82 -5.39 -5.05
C ASN A 186 17.77 -3.86 -5.02
N TYR A 187 18.24 -3.18 -3.97
CA TYR A 187 18.08 -1.73 -3.84
C TYR A 187 18.72 -0.94 -5.00
N ILE A 188 19.87 -1.38 -5.51
CA ILE A 188 20.57 -0.73 -6.63
C ILE A 188 19.72 -0.81 -7.89
N GLU A 189 19.09 -1.95 -8.15
CA GLU A 189 18.20 -2.15 -9.29
C GLU A 189 16.99 -1.22 -9.21
N ILE A 190 16.36 -1.11 -8.03
CA ILE A 190 15.24 -0.18 -7.82
C ILE A 190 15.66 1.27 -8.02
N LEU A 191 16.83 1.69 -7.51
CA LEU A 191 17.34 3.04 -7.74
C LEU A 191 17.56 3.30 -9.23
N ASN A 192 18.16 2.35 -9.95
CA ASN A 192 18.36 2.47 -11.39
C ASN A 192 17.04 2.57 -12.16
N TYR A 193 16.03 1.75 -11.84
CA TYR A 193 14.71 1.81 -12.46
C TYR A 193 14.03 3.17 -12.26
N LEU A 194 14.25 3.79 -11.10
CA LEU A 194 13.67 5.09 -10.76
C LEU A 194 14.56 6.28 -11.19
N GLY A 195 15.71 6.02 -11.81
CA GLY A 195 16.68 7.06 -12.19
C GLY A 195 17.29 7.80 -11.00
N LEU A 196 17.42 7.13 -9.86
CA LEU A 196 17.91 7.69 -8.60
C LEU A 196 19.35 7.25 -8.31
N ASN A 197 20.05 8.05 -7.53
CA ASN A 197 21.40 7.73 -7.06
C ASN A 197 21.46 7.65 -5.52
N LYS A 198 22.65 7.34 -4.99
CA LYS A 198 22.85 7.19 -3.54
C LYS A 198 22.53 8.47 -2.75
N LYS A 199 22.84 9.65 -3.29
CA LYS A 199 22.54 10.93 -2.64
C LYS A 199 21.03 11.14 -2.50
N ASP A 200 20.25 10.71 -3.50
CA ASP A 200 18.79 10.74 -3.44
C ASP A 200 18.27 9.80 -2.36
N LEU A 201 18.84 8.60 -2.25
CA LEU A 201 18.52 7.67 -1.17
C LEU A 201 18.83 8.26 0.21
N ASP A 202 20.02 8.82 0.40
CA ASP A 202 20.40 9.46 1.67
C ASP A 202 19.45 10.60 2.04
N GLN A 203 18.98 11.36 1.04
CA GLN A 203 17.94 12.39 1.25
C GLN A 203 16.60 11.76 1.67
N ILE A 204 16.15 10.71 0.99
CA ILE A 204 14.90 10.00 1.32
C ILE A 204 14.92 9.50 2.76
N LEU A 205 16.03 8.89 3.18
CA LEU A 205 16.19 8.33 4.53
C LEU A 205 16.29 9.41 5.63
N SER A 206 16.50 10.67 5.25
CA SER A 206 16.56 11.80 6.19
C SER A 206 15.18 12.36 6.57
N TYR A 207 14.12 11.90 5.92
CA TYR A 207 12.78 12.40 6.15
C TYR A 207 12.22 12.01 7.52
N ARG A 208 11.34 12.87 8.01
CA ARG A 208 10.58 12.66 9.24
C ARG A 208 9.19 12.09 8.90
N PRO A 209 8.62 11.24 9.76
CA PRO A 209 7.23 10.82 9.67
C PRO A 209 6.26 12.01 9.56
N LEU A 210 5.11 11.79 8.93
CA LEU A 210 3.95 12.70 8.96
C LEU A 210 4.21 14.09 8.37
N MET A 211 5.23 14.24 7.52
CA MET A 211 5.64 15.54 6.94
C MET A 211 4.51 16.26 6.20
N TYR A 212 3.55 15.51 5.64
CA TYR A 212 2.44 16.03 4.85
C TYR A 212 1.06 15.73 5.43
N GLU A 213 0.97 15.33 6.70
CA GLU A 213 -0.29 14.94 7.33
C GLU A 213 -1.31 16.10 7.33
N ASP A 214 -0.83 17.33 7.48
CA ASP A 214 -1.64 18.54 7.46
C ASP A 214 -2.32 18.81 6.10
N TYR A 215 -1.84 18.18 5.03
CA TYR A 215 -2.37 18.32 3.67
C TYR A 215 -3.37 17.22 3.29
N LEU A 216 -3.80 16.38 4.24
CA LEU A 216 -4.92 15.47 4.03
C LEU A 216 -6.17 16.23 3.57
N SER A 217 -6.84 15.74 2.53
CA SER A 217 -8.11 16.31 2.07
C SER A 217 -9.12 16.42 3.22
N ARG A 218 -9.74 17.61 3.37
CA ARG A 218 -10.80 17.84 4.37
C ARG A 218 -11.94 16.84 4.23
N MET A 219 -12.28 16.46 3.00
CA MET A 219 -13.32 15.47 2.73
C MET A 219 -12.93 14.08 3.25
N ASN A 220 -11.68 13.68 3.07
CA ASN A 220 -11.19 12.42 3.60
C ASN A 220 -11.07 12.44 5.13
N ARG A 221 -10.73 13.57 5.75
CA ARG A 221 -10.81 13.73 7.22
C ARG A 221 -12.23 13.52 7.73
N ILE A 222 -13.22 14.13 7.09
CA ILE A 222 -14.63 13.95 7.45
C ILE A 222 -15.05 12.49 7.26
N TYR A 223 -14.69 11.88 6.13
CA TYR A 223 -14.99 10.48 5.86
C TYR A 223 -14.38 9.55 6.91
N GLN A 224 -13.10 9.71 7.25
CA GLN A 224 -12.43 8.94 8.30
C GLN A 224 -13.11 9.12 9.66
N TRP A 225 -13.52 10.34 10.00
CA TRP A 225 -14.27 10.61 11.22
C TRP A 225 -15.62 9.87 11.22
N LEU A 226 -16.40 9.94 10.14
CA LEU A 226 -17.67 9.21 9.99
C LEU A 226 -17.49 7.68 10.04
N ALA A 227 -16.46 7.17 9.37
CA ALA A 227 -16.17 5.74 9.31
C ALA A 227 -15.82 5.17 10.69
N LYS A 228 -15.17 5.96 11.56
CA LYS A 228 -14.93 5.56 12.96
C LYS A 228 -16.25 5.29 13.69
N PHE A 229 -17.25 6.17 13.56
CA PHE A 229 -18.57 5.95 14.19
C PHE A 229 -19.29 4.71 13.67
N LYS A 230 -19.17 4.42 12.37
CA LYS A 230 -19.79 3.25 11.75
C LYS A 230 -19.15 1.91 12.18
N ARG A 231 -17.92 1.93 12.69
CA ARG A 231 -17.24 0.76 13.27
C ARG A 231 -17.65 0.47 14.72
N PHE A 232 -18.33 1.42 15.39
CA PHE A 232 -18.82 1.28 16.77
C PHE A 232 -20.32 0.91 16.86
N LEU A 233 -21.02 0.89 15.73
CA LEU A 233 -22.40 0.40 15.57
C LEU A 233 -22.38 -0.96 14.87
#